data_AF-A0A1D2JCW1-F1
#
_entry.id   AF-A0A1D2JCW1-F1
#
_cell.length_a   1.000
_cell.length_b   1.000
_cell.length_c   1.000
_cell.angle_alpha   90.00
_cell.angle_beta   90.00
_cell.angle_gamma   90.00
#
_symmetry.space_group_name_H-M   'P 1'
#
loop_
_entity.id
_entity.type
_entity.pdbx_description
1 polymer ?
#
loop_
_entity_poly.entity_id
_entity_poly.type
_entity_poly.pdbx_seq_one_letter_code
_entity_poly.pdbx_strand_id
1 'polypeptide(L)'
;MALPLRRKGIKKSTEPTRKPHKRRHAHEARIGGRHLKEIKCAQRTDEATKDMRDELEYRFYELEHNRQIKFLECLRFSLARLDYYEWVKMGVVWVHFENLPGKAVKALFHFLRKKKLMDSEPGAADEETRRQIRKRNAETRRYMVQLKEKVKSGQVDSGSL
;
A
#
# COMPACT_ATOMS: atom_id res chain seq x y z
N MET A 1 -8.40 -43.70 -69.20
CA MET A 1 -9.20 -42.94 -70.20
C MET A 1 -10.32 -42.24 -69.44
N ALA A 2 -10.69 -40.96 -69.60
CA ALA A 2 -10.28 -39.88 -70.47
C ALA A 2 -10.63 -38.55 -69.75
N LEU A 3 -9.82 -37.51 -69.94
CA LEU A 3 -10.26 -36.12 -69.75
C LEU A 3 -11.25 -35.75 -70.87
N PRO A 4 -12.11 -34.76 -70.62
CA PRO A 4 -12.29 -33.73 -71.64
C PRO A 4 -12.10 -32.33 -71.06
N LEU A 5 -11.10 -31.65 -71.61
CA LEU A 5 -10.96 -30.20 -71.68
C LEU A 5 -11.93 -29.64 -72.73
N ARG A 6 -12.63 -28.54 -72.44
CA ARG A 6 -12.90 -27.37 -73.31
C ARG A 6 -13.86 -26.40 -72.60
N ARG A 7 -13.42 -25.27 -72.04
CA ARG A 7 -13.13 -23.94 -72.62
C ARG A 7 -14.33 -23.18 -73.23
N LYS A 8 -14.54 -22.01 -72.60
CA LYS A 8 -14.95 -20.67 -73.09
C LYS A 8 -16.42 -20.27 -72.97
N GLY A 9 -16.62 -19.22 -72.17
CA GLY A 9 -17.75 -18.30 -72.22
C GLY A 9 -17.51 -17.10 -71.30
N ILE A 10 -16.77 -16.09 -71.77
CA ILE A 10 -16.63 -14.78 -71.10
C ILE A 10 -17.75 -13.87 -71.61
N LYS A 11 -18.59 -13.33 -70.71
CA LYS A 11 -19.33 -12.07 -70.86
C LYS A 11 -19.40 -11.38 -69.47
N LYS A 12 -18.57 -10.36 -69.24
CA LYS A 12 -18.89 -8.91 -69.11
C LYS A 12 -19.84 -8.59 -67.93
N SER A 13 -19.28 -8.10 -66.81
CA SER A 13 -19.35 -6.70 -66.29
C SER A 13 -20.80 -6.28 -65.97
N THR A 14 -21.16 -5.94 -64.73
CA THR A 14 -20.82 -4.66 -64.08
C THR A 14 -21.14 -4.66 -62.57
N GLU A 15 -20.38 -3.83 -61.84
CA GLU A 15 -20.70 -3.16 -60.55
C GLU A 15 -20.58 -3.91 -59.20
N PRO A 16 -19.59 -3.57 -58.36
CA PRO A 16 -19.68 -3.73 -56.91
C PRO A 16 -20.02 -2.38 -56.25
N THR A 17 -21.25 -2.21 -55.78
CA THR A 17 -21.63 -1.08 -54.92
C THR A 17 -20.97 -1.22 -53.54
N ARG A 18 -19.72 -0.76 -53.39
CA ARG A 18 -19.08 -0.62 -52.07
C ARG A 18 -19.61 0.64 -51.39
N LYS A 19 -20.56 0.47 -50.47
CA LYS A 19 -20.89 1.52 -49.49
C LYS A 19 -19.69 1.71 -48.53
N PRO A 20 -19.20 2.93 -48.27
CA PRO A 20 -18.15 3.16 -47.29
C PRO A 20 -18.74 3.03 -45.88
N HIS A 21 -18.26 2.05 -45.12
CA HIS A 21 -18.62 1.92 -43.71
C HIS A 21 -17.98 3.10 -42.95
N LYS A 22 -18.78 4.09 -42.56
CA LYS A 22 -18.40 5.15 -41.61
C LYS A 22 -17.88 4.48 -40.32
N ARG A 23 -16.57 4.50 -40.11
CA ARG A 23 -15.94 4.21 -38.83
C ARG A 23 -16.37 5.30 -37.85
N ARG A 24 -17.19 4.95 -36.86
CA ARG A 24 -17.53 5.84 -35.75
C ARG A 24 -16.28 5.98 -34.87
N HIS A 25 -15.68 7.17 -34.86
CA HIS A 25 -14.81 7.64 -33.79
C HIS A 25 -15.62 7.65 -32.49
N ALA A 26 -15.46 6.62 -31.66
CA ALA A 26 -16.04 6.56 -30.31
C ALA A 26 -15.14 5.79 -29.34
N HIS A 27 -13.82 5.90 -29.51
CA HIS A 27 -12.85 5.20 -28.64
C HIS A 27 -11.95 6.15 -27.82
N GLU A 28 -11.99 7.46 -28.02
CA GLU A 28 -11.04 8.37 -27.32
C GLU A 28 -11.59 8.90 -25.99
N ALA A 29 -12.91 9.01 -25.83
CA ALA A 29 -13.50 9.51 -24.57
C ALA A 29 -13.54 8.47 -23.42
N ARG A 30 -13.45 7.15 -23.70
CA ARG A 30 -13.50 6.10 -22.66
C ARG A 30 -12.15 5.78 -22.01
N ILE A 31 -11.04 6.24 -22.59
CA ILE A 31 -9.69 5.99 -22.08
C ILE A 31 -9.35 7.01 -20.98
N GLY A 32 -9.63 8.31 -21.22
CA GLY A 32 -9.39 9.36 -20.23
C GLY A 32 -10.16 9.15 -18.91
N GLY A 33 -11.43 8.71 -19.00
CA GLY A 33 -12.26 8.44 -17.82
C GLY A 33 -11.88 7.18 -17.02
N ARG A 34 -11.27 6.16 -17.65
CA ARG A 34 -10.74 4.98 -16.93
C ARG A 34 -9.41 5.29 -16.26
N HIS A 35 -8.51 5.98 -16.96
CA HIS A 35 -7.22 6.37 -16.41
C HIS A 35 -7.38 7.32 -15.21
N LEU A 36 -8.29 8.30 -15.29
CA LEU A 36 -8.61 9.16 -14.14
C LEU A 36 -9.26 8.40 -12.97
N LYS A 37 -10.07 7.36 -13.24
CA LYS A 37 -10.62 6.48 -12.19
C LYS A 37 -9.55 5.60 -11.58
N GLU A 38 -8.63 5.07 -12.36
CA GLU A 38 -7.48 4.29 -11.88
C GLU A 38 -6.52 5.16 -11.05
N ILE A 39 -6.21 6.38 -11.50
CA ILE A 39 -5.39 7.33 -10.74
C ILE A 39 -6.08 7.71 -9.43
N LYS A 40 -7.38 8.04 -9.45
CA LYS A 40 -8.14 8.35 -8.22
C LYS A 40 -8.28 7.13 -7.30
N CYS A 41 -8.37 5.92 -7.85
CA CYS A 41 -8.43 4.68 -7.08
C CYS A 41 -7.08 4.34 -6.45
N ALA A 42 -5.99 4.54 -7.18
CA ALA A 42 -4.62 4.41 -6.68
C ALA A 42 -4.34 5.44 -5.58
N GLN A 43 -4.68 6.72 -5.78
CA GLN A 43 -4.53 7.78 -4.77
C GLN A 43 -5.30 7.46 -3.49
N ARG A 44 -6.55 7.01 -3.58
CA ARG A 44 -7.33 6.58 -2.41
C ARG A 44 -6.74 5.36 -1.71
N THR A 45 -6.14 4.44 -2.46
CA THR A 45 -5.48 3.24 -1.89
C THR A 45 -4.21 3.62 -1.14
N ASP A 46 -3.45 4.59 -1.65
CA ASP A 46 -2.25 5.11 -0.99
C ASP A 46 -2.60 5.95 0.26
N GLU A 47 -3.63 6.80 0.18
CA GLU A 47 -4.13 7.58 1.32
C GLU A 47 -4.66 6.67 2.43
N ALA A 48 -5.47 5.66 2.10
CA ALA A 48 -5.95 4.68 3.07
C ALA A 48 -4.79 3.88 3.69
N THR A 49 -3.77 3.53 2.90
CA THR A 49 -2.58 2.84 3.41
C THR A 49 -1.77 3.73 4.33
N LYS A 50 -1.71 5.05 4.07
CA LYS A 50 -1.05 6.02 4.93
C LYS A 50 -1.77 6.18 6.27
N ASP A 51 -3.10 6.32 6.25
CA ASP A 51 -3.92 6.42 7.46
C ASP A 51 -3.80 5.14 8.30
N MET A 52 -3.82 3.98 7.66
CA MET A 52 -3.54 2.71 8.32
C MET A 52 -2.14 2.66 8.95
N ARG A 53 -1.10 3.18 8.28
CA ARG A 53 0.25 3.24 8.86
C ARG A 53 0.32 4.16 10.07
N ASP A 54 -0.30 5.33 9.99
CA ASP A 54 -0.34 6.29 11.10
C ASP A 54 -1.06 5.69 12.32
N GLU A 55 -2.21 5.04 12.10
CA GLU A 55 -2.92 4.34 13.17
C GLU A 55 -2.09 3.20 13.76
N LEU A 56 -1.40 2.42 12.92
CA LEU A 56 -0.56 1.32 13.38
C LEU A 56 0.61 1.80 14.25
N GLU A 57 1.27 2.89 13.83
CA GLU A 57 2.35 3.51 14.59
C GLU A 57 1.86 3.98 15.96
N TYR A 58 0.73 4.69 15.98
CA TYR A 58 0.12 5.16 17.22
C TYR A 58 -0.18 4.01 18.17
N ARG A 59 -0.85 2.97 17.68
CA ARG A 59 -1.20 1.79 18.48
C ARG A 59 0.04 1.09 19.02
N PHE A 60 1.07 0.92 18.20
CA PHE A 60 2.31 0.29 18.64
C PHE A 60 2.92 0.99 19.86
N TYR A 61 2.94 2.32 19.86
CA TYR A 61 3.50 3.09 20.98
C TYR A 61 2.56 3.19 22.19
N GLU A 62 1.27 2.90 22.04
CA GLU A 62 0.35 2.70 23.17
C GLU A 62 0.45 1.30 23.80
N LEU A 63 1.03 0.32 23.11
CA LEU A 63 1.16 -1.04 23.64
C LEU A 63 2.14 -1.09 24.82
N GLU A 64 1.82 -1.92 25.80
CA GLU A 64 2.77 -2.34 26.83
C GLU A 64 4.01 -3.01 26.21
N HIS A 65 5.16 -2.88 26.88
CA HIS A 65 6.44 -3.40 26.37
C HIS A 65 6.37 -4.88 25.94
N ASN A 66 5.77 -5.76 26.76
CA ASN A 66 5.62 -7.18 26.43
C ASN A 66 4.81 -7.43 25.15
N ARG A 67 3.85 -6.54 24.84
CA ARG A 67 3.03 -6.61 23.63
C ARG A 67 3.78 -6.04 22.43
N GLN A 68 4.61 -5.01 22.63
CA GLN A 68 5.52 -4.49 21.61
C GLN A 68 6.50 -5.57 21.15
N ILE A 69 7.07 -6.37 22.06
CA ILE A 69 7.95 -7.50 21.68
C ILE A 69 7.21 -8.49 20.76
N LYS A 70 6.01 -8.93 21.15
CA LYS A 70 5.19 -9.85 20.32
C LYS A 70 4.81 -9.24 18.97
N PHE A 71 4.59 -7.92 18.94
CA PHE A 71 4.34 -7.19 17.71
C PHE A 71 5.57 -7.22 16.78
N LEU A 72 6.77 -6.97 17.33
CA LEU A 72 8.03 -7.06 16.58
C LEU A 72 8.32 -8.48 16.10
N GLU A 73 8.03 -9.51 16.89
CA GLU A 73 8.14 -10.91 16.46
C GLU A 73 7.24 -11.16 15.24
N CYS A 74 5.97 -10.71 15.29
CA CYS A 74 5.05 -10.83 14.16
C CYS A 74 5.56 -10.08 12.92
N LEU A 75 6.15 -8.89 13.11
CA LEU A 75 6.79 -8.12 12.06
C LEU A 75 7.94 -8.91 11.42
N ARG A 76 8.80 -9.51 12.24
CA ARG A 76 9.96 -10.31 11.79
C ARG A 76 9.56 -11.59 11.07
N PHE A 77 8.47 -12.25 11.48
CA PHE A 77 7.92 -13.40 10.76
C PHE A 77 7.28 -13.00 9.44
N SER A 78 6.64 -11.83 9.39
CA SER A 78 5.96 -11.33 8.18
C SER A 78 6.95 -10.76 7.16
N LEU A 79 8.11 -10.31 7.61
CA LEU A 79 9.13 -9.64 6.82
C LEU A 79 10.51 -10.21 7.12
N ALA A 80 11.10 -10.90 6.15
CA ALA A 80 12.43 -11.51 6.27
C ALA A 80 13.60 -10.51 6.37
N ARG A 81 13.35 -9.20 6.54
CA ARG A 81 14.40 -8.16 6.64
C ARG A 81 14.36 -7.48 8.01
N LEU A 82 15.54 -7.19 8.55
CA LEU A 82 15.73 -6.60 9.88
C LEU A 82 15.60 -5.06 9.89
N ASP A 83 15.63 -4.41 8.72
CA ASP A 83 15.76 -2.95 8.60
C ASP A 83 14.48 -2.16 8.92
N TYR A 84 13.44 -2.81 9.42
CA TYR A 84 12.16 -2.17 9.72
C TYR A 84 12.06 -1.61 11.14
N TYR A 85 13.01 -1.92 12.01
CA TYR A 85 13.09 -1.33 13.33
C TYR A 85 14.52 -1.35 13.88
N GLU A 86 14.80 -0.44 14.80
CA GLU A 86 16.06 -0.36 15.53
C GLU A 86 15.81 -0.17 17.03
N TRP A 87 16.72 -0.67 17.86
CA TRP A 87 16.71 -0.40 19.29
C TRP A 87 17.42 0.92 19.56
N VAL A 88 16.70 1.91 20.08
CA VAL A 88 17.26 3.24 20.39
C VAL A 88 17.98 3.21 21.74
N LYS A 89 17.42 2.47 22.70
CA LYS A 89 18.02 2.12 23.98
C LYS A 89 17.37 0.84 24.52
N MET A 90 17.90 0.28 25.60
CA MET A 90 17.27 -0.84 26.29
C MET A 90 15.78 -0.56 26.58
N GLY A 91 14.93 -1.46 26.10
CA GLY A 91 13.48 -1.38 26.24
C GLY A 91 12.76 -0.41 25.29
N VAL A 92 13.48 0.38 24.48
CA VAL A 92 12.87 1.35 23.54
C VAL A 92 13.27 1.06 22.11
N VAL A 93 12.25 0.74 21.32
CA VAL A 93 12.35 0.39 19.91
C VAL A 93 11.75 1.50 19.04
N TRP A 94 12.42 1.79 17.94
CA TRP A 94 11.91 2.65 16.88
C TRP A 94 11.62 1.83 15.63
N VAL A 95 10.35 1.79 15.22
CA VAL A 95 9.90 1.08 14.02
C VAL A 95 9.71 2.08 12.87
N HIS A 96 10.26 1.78 11.71
CA HIS A 96 10.16 2.59 10.49
C HIS A 96 8.90 2.23 9.70
N PHE A 97 7.73 2.66 10.20
CA PHE A 97 6.41 2.37 9.60
C PHE A 97 6.27 2.85 8.15
N GLU A 98 7.01 3.89 7.75
CA GLU A 98 7.04 4.42 6.38
C GLU A 98 7.58 3.41 5.36
N ASN A 99 8.52 2.56 5.80
CA ASN A 99 9.18 1.56 4.97
C ASN A 99 8.40 0.25 4.88
N LEU A 100 7.35 0.09 5.70
CA LEU A 100 6.59 -1.16 5.75
C LEU A 100 5.78 -1.38 4.47
N PRO A 101 5.90 -2.54 3.82
CA PRO A 101 5.03 -2.85 2.68
C PRO A 101 3.58 -2.98 3.14
N GLY A 102 2.62 -2.55 2.31
CA GLY A 102 1.20 -2.58 2.68
C GLY A 102 0.69 -3.96 3.10
N LYS A 103 1.28 -5.05 2.59
CA LYS A 103 0.98 -6.43 3.03
C LYS A 103 1.33 -6.65 4.51
N ALA A 104 2.46 -6.12 4.98
CA ALA A 104 2.86 -6.23 6.38
C ALA A 104 1.99 -5.36 7.28
N VAL A 105 1.64 -4.15 6.84
CA VAL A 105 0.70 -3.28 7.57
C VAL A 105 -0.62 -4.03 7.84
N LYS A 106 -1.19 -4.66 6.81
CA LYS A 106 -2.40 -5.50 6.95
C LYS A 106 -2.21 -6.69 7.89
N ALA A 107 -1.07 -7.38 7.82
CA ALA A 107 -0.77 -8.51 8.70
C ALA A 107 -0.67 -8.10 10.18
N LEU A 108 -0.05 -6.95 10.45
CA LEU A 108 0.09 -6.41 11.80
C LEU A 108 -1.26 -5.98 12.39
N PHE A 109 -2.13 -5.38 11.57
CA PHE A 109 -3.51 -5.12 11.99
C PHE A 109 -4.29 -6.40 12.28
N HIS A 110 -4.12 -7.44 11.47
CA HIS A 110 -4.73 -8.74 11.74
C HIS A 110 -4.23 -9.34 13.06
N PHE A 111 -2.93 -9.20 13.36
CA PHE A 111 -2.35 -9.60 14.64
C PHE A 111 -2.98 -8.84 15.82
N LEU A 112 -3.08 -7.51 15.72
CA LEU A 112 -3.69 -6.68 16.77
C LEU A 112 -5.14 -7.10 17.04
N ARG A 113 -5.95 -7.30 16.00
CA ARG A 113 -7.33 -7.78 16.13
C ARG A 113 -7.40 -9.19 16.73
N LYS A 114 -6.59 -10.13 16.26
CA LYS A 114 -6.57 -11.52 16.75
C LYS A 114 -6.20 -11.60 18.24
N LYS A 115 -5.35 -10.70 18.71
CA LYS A 115 -4.94 -10.61 20.12
C LYS A 115 -5.86 -9.73 20.97
N LYS A 116 -6.98 -9.25 20.44
CA LYS A 116 -7.91 -8.31 21.10
C LYS A 116 -7.21 -7.06 21.63
N LEU A 117 -6.23 -6.57 20.87
CA LEU A 117 -5.49 -5.33 21.15
C LEU A 117 -6.12 -4.14 20.42
N MET A 118 -7.11 -4.38 19.58
CA MET A 118 -7.82 -3.37 18.82
C MET A 118 -9.20 -3.90 18.45
N ASP A 119 -10.24 -3.14 18.80
CA ASP A 119 -11.64 -3.50 18.55
C ASP A 119 -12.17 -2.91 17.23
N SER A 120 -11.54 -1.82 16.75
CA SER A 120 -11.95 -1.09 15.54
C SER A 120 -11.39 -1.71 14.26
N GLU A 121 -12.07 -1.45 13.13
CA GLU A 121 -11.51 -1.78 11.81
C GLU A 121 -10.35 -0.85 11.44
N PRO A 122 -9.29 -1.36 10.79
CA PRO A 122 -8.16 -0.52 10.36
C PRO A 122 -8.62 0.63 9.46
N GLY A 123 -8.24 1.86 9.77
CA GLY A 123 -8.62 3.03 9.00
C GLY A 123 -10.07 3.50 9.20
N ALA A 124 -10.81 2.92 10.15
CA ALA A 124 -12.19 3.33 10.46
C ALA A 124 -12.27 4.59 11.35
N ALA A 125 -11.13 5.11 11.83
CA ALA A 125 -11.08 6.35 12.58
C ALA A 125 -11.65 7.53 11.77
N ASP A 126 -12.39 8.42 12.43
CA ASP A 126 -12.86 9.68 11.85
C ASP A 126 -11.70 10.68 11.62
N GLU A 127 -11.97 11.75 10.87
CA GLU A 127 -10.93 12.70 10.47
C GLU A 127 -10.30 13.46 11.65
N GLU A 128 -11.06 13.71 12.73
CA GLU A 128 -10.53 14.36 13.93
C GLU A 128 -9.57 13.42 14.66
N THR A 129 -9.98 12.16 14.85
CA THR A 129 -9.13 11.12 15.43
C THR A 129 -7.85 10.92 14.61
N ARG A 130 -7.96 10.85 13.27
CA ARG A 130 -6.79 10.75 12.38
C ARG A 130 -5.82 11.93 12.54
N ARG A 131 -6.33 13.15 12.71
CA ARG A 131 -5.48 14.34 12.96
C ARG A 131 -4.75 14.24 14.30
N GLN A 132 -5.43 13.79 15.36
CA GLN A 132 -4.80 13.60 16.68
C GLN A 132 -3.72 12.52 16.62
N ILE A 133 -4.01 11.40 15.96
CA ILE A 133 -3.05 10.32 15.70
C ILE A 133 -1.80 10.86 15.00
N ARG A 134 -1.96 11.58 13.88
CA ARG A 134 -0.84 12.17 13.13
C ARG A 134 -0.02 13.13 13.99
N LYS A 135 -0.68 13.97 14.79
CA LYS A 135 -0.01 14.89 15.73
C LYS A 135 0.81 14.12 16.75
N ARG A 136 0.22 13.09 17.37
CA ARG A 136 0.90 12.28 18.39
C ARG A 136 2.09 11.52 17.81
N ASN A 137 1.94 10.94 16.62
CA ASN A 137 3.04 10.27 15.94
C ASN A 137 4.18 11.25 15.63
N ALA A 138 3.87 12.47 15.18
CA ALA A 138 4.89 13.49 14.95
C ALA A 138 5.65 13.85 16.25
N GLU A 139 4.97 13.95 17.38
CA GLU A 139 5.60 14.13 18.70
C GLU A 139 6.50 12.95 19.05
N THR A 140 6.02 11.72 18.89
CA THR A 140 6.78 10.49 19.16
C THR A 140 8.04 10.41 18.29
N ARG A 141 7.95 10.70 16.99
CA ARG A 141 9.11 10.71 16.09
C ARG A 141 10.15 11.75 16.52
N ARG A 142 9.72 12.96 16.89
CA ARG A 142 10.62 13.99 17.45
C ARG A 142 11.30 13.51 18.73
N TYR A 143 10.54 12.89 19.62
CA TYR A 143 11.08 12.31 20.85
C TYR A 143 12.12 11.21 20.55
N MET A 144 11.86 10.30 19.61
CA MET A 144 12.80 9.24 19.22
C MET A 144 14.10 9.81 18.65
N VAL A 145 14.02 10.85 17.81
CA VAL A 145 15.21 11.53 17.28
C VAL A 145 16.03 12.16 18.40
N GLN A 146 15.39 12.93 19.30
CA GLN A 146 16.07 13.53 20.45
C GLN A 146 16.67 12.47 21.37
N LEU A 147 15.99 11.35 21.59
CA LEU A 147 16.48 10.25 22.42
C LEU A 147 17.72 9.62 21.77
N LYS A 148 17.69 9.39 20.46
CA LYS A 148 18.82 8.84 19.70
C LYS A 148 20.03 9.78 19.76
N GLU A 149 19.83 11.09 19.66
CA GLU A 149 20.89 12.08 19.84
C GLU A 149 21.46 12.08 21.26
N LYS A 150 20.61 12.00 22.28
CA LYS A 150 21.03 11.91 23.69
C LYS A 150 21.82 10.64 24.00
N VAL A 151 21.46 9.52 23.37
CA VAL A 151 22.22 8.27 23.48
C VAL A 151 23.59 8.43 22.80
N LYS A 152 23.63 9.00 21.59
CA LYS A 152 24.89 9.27 20.88
C LYS A 152 25.82 10.23 21.62
N SER A 153 25.27 11.23 22.31
CA SER A 153 26.04 12.19 23.10
C SER A 153 26.43 11.66 24.50
N GLY A 154 26.07 10.42 24.84
CA GLY A 154 26.35 9.81 26.14
C GLY A 154 25.54 10.38 27.30
N GLN A 155 24.53 11.21 27.04
CA GLN A 155 23.64 11.77 28.07
C GLN A 155 22.62 10.76 28.58
N VAL A 156 22.33 9.72 27.79
CA VAL A 156 21.45 8.62 28.16
C VAL A 156 22.21 7.33 27.90
N ASP A 157 22.30 6.46 28.91
CA ASP A 157 22.87 5.14 28.74
C ASP A 157 22.04 4.35 27.71
N SER A 158 22.71 3.77 26.71
CA SER A 158 22.07 2.86 25.78
C SER A 158 21.60 1.57 26.47
N GLY A 159 22.11 1.32 27.68
CA GLY A 159 22.00 0.09 28.42
C GLY A 159 22.97 -0.94 27.84
N SER A 160 23.97 -1.33 28.63
CA SER A 160 24.79 -2.49 28.29
C SER A 160 24.00 -3.77 28.62
N LEU A 161 24.08 -4.74 27.71
CA LEU A 161 23.40 -6.04 27.73
C LEU A 161 23.47 -6.77 29.08
#